data_AF-A0A812XM85-F1
#
_entry.id   AF-A0A812XM85-F1
#
_cell.length_a   1.000
_cell.length_b   1.000
_cell.length_c   1.000
_cell.angle_alpha   90.00
_cell.angle_beta   90.00
_cell.angle_gamma   90.00
#
_symmetry.space_group_name_H-M   'P 1'
#
loop_
_entity.id
_entity.type
_entity.pdbx_description
1 polymer ?
#
loop_
_entity_poly.entity_id
_entity_poly.type
_entity_poly.pdbx_seq_one_letter_code
_entity_poly.pdbx_strand_id
1 'polypeptide(L)'
;MNPHAIPSRMTIGHLVEQLTGKVGALVGCQGDATPFTRVTVKDISSRLHDMGFQRFGNEKVWNGHTGRPLTNKIFVGPVYYQRLKHMVSDKVQSRSRGPVQTLVRQPTEGRAKEGGLRFGEMERDCIISHGAAKFLKERLFDVSDAHRVHVCDKCGLFAIARLSKDTYECKICKDAARVSQICLPYACKLMIQELMTMNILPRLTLV
;
A
#
# COMPACT_ATOMS: atom_id res chain seq x y z
N MET A 1 -12.11 22.23 4.07
CA MET A 1 -10.76 21.78 4.48
C MET A 1 -10.76 21.55 6.00
N ASN A 2 -10.03 20.55 6.51
CA ASN A 2 -9.91 20.33 7.97
C ASN A 2 -9.02 21.43 8.60
N PRO A 3 -9.48 22.16 9.64
CA PRO A 3 -8.70 23.24 10.27
C PRO A 3 -7.37 22.79 10.88
N HIS A 4 -7.23 21.51 11.27
CA HIS A 4 -5.98 20.99 11.86
C HIS A 4 -4.78 21.01 10.89
N ALA A 5 -5.03 21.08 9.58
CA ALA A 5 -3.97 21.14 8.57
C ALA A 5 -3.24 22.50 8.52
N ILE A 6 -3.83 23.56 9.08
CA ILE A 6 -3.29 24.92 9.01
C ILE A 6 -2.19 25.19 10.07
N PRO A 7 -2.42 24.98 11.40
CA PRO A 7 -1.43 25.35 12.42
C PRO A 7 -0.14 24.54 12.31
N SER A 8 -0.22 23.27 11.88
CA SER A 8 0.94 22.40 11.70
C SER A 8 1.80 22.76 10.49
N ARG A 9 1.20 23.29 9.42
CA ARG A 9 1.90 23.62 8.16
C ARG A 9 2.24 25.09 8.01
N MET A 10 1.71 25.95 8.89
CA MET A 10 1.93 27.40 8.90
C MET A 10 1.63 28.08 7.54
N THR A 11 0.68 27.54 6.78
CA THR A 11 0.30 28.06 5.45
C THR A 11 -0.67 29.24 5.57
N ILE A 12 -0.20 30.36 6.12
CA ILE A 12 -1.00 31.58 6.33
C ILE A 12 -1.47 32.16 4.99
N GLY A 13 -0.67 32.02 3.93
CA GLY A 13 -1.03 32.48 2.58
C GLY A 13 -2.36 31.91 2.08
N HIS A 14 -2.71 30.67 2.43
CA HIS A 14 -4.01 30.08 2.10
C HIS A 14 -5.17 30.87 2.74
N LEU A 15 -5.03 31.30 3.99
CA LEU A 15 -6.05 32.10 4.67
C LEU A 15 -6.18 33.48 4.05
N VAL A 16 -5.05 34.08 3.66
CA VAL A 16 -5.03 35.38 2.97
C VAL A 16 -5.67 35.27 1.59
N GLU A 17 -5.35 34.22 0.82
CA GLU A 17 -5.98 33.93 -0.47
C GLU A 17 -7.50 33.83 -0.34
N GLN A 18 -7.99 33.11 0.67
CA GLN A 18 -9.42 32.95 0.91
C GLN A 18 -10.13 34.28 1.20
N LEU A 19 -9.49 35.18 1.97
CA LEU A 19 -10.00 36.53 2.24
C LEU A 19 -9.99 37.40 0.99
N THR A 20 -8.86 37.45 0.28
CA THR A 20 -8.71 38.25 -0.95
C THR A 20 -9.65 37.77 -2.04
N GLY A 21 -9.78 36.45 -2.21
CA GLY A 21 -10.69 35.84 -3.18
C GLY A 21 -12.14 36.21 -2.90
N LYS A 22 -12.52 36.30 -1.62
CA LYS A 22 -13.86 36.72 -1.22
C LYS A 22 -14.13 38.18 -1.57
N VAL A 23 -13.18 39.07 -1.24
CA VAL A 23 -13.27 40.49 -1.62
C VAL A 23 -13.31 40.65 -3.14
N GLY A 24 -12.45 39.94 -3.87
CA GLY A 24 -12.42 39.96 -5.33
C GLY A 24 -13.73 39.50 -5.97
N ALA A 25 -14.33 38.42 -5.46
CA ALA A 25 -15.62 37.92 -5.92
C ALA A 25 -16.78 38.92 -5.67
N LEU A 26 -16.74 39.69 -4.58
CA LEU A 26 -17.77 40.69 -4.25
C LEU A 26 -17.62 41.97 -5.07
N VAL A 27 -16.38 42.44 -5.29
CA VAL A 27 -16.09 43.65 -6.08
C VAL A 27 -16.23 43.38 -7.58
N GLY A 28 -16.08 42.12 -8.00
CA GLY A 28 -15.98 41.75 -9.41
C GLY A 28 -14.60 42.04 -10.01
N CYS A 29 -13.55 42.10 -9.18
CA CYS A 29 -12.17 42.33 -9.61
C CYS A 29 -11.26 41.15 -9.24
N GLN A 30 -10.18 40.97 -10.00
CA GLN A 30 -9.14 40.01 -9.65
C GLN A 30 -8.25 40.61 -8.56
N GLY A 31 -8.00 39.85 -7.49
CA GLY A 31 -7.09 40.26 -6.44
C GLY A 31 -5.63 40.12 -6.87
N ASP A 32 -4.85 41.19 -6.70
CA ASP A 32 -3.39 41.11 -6.84
C ASP A 32 -2.79 40.47 -5.59
N ALA A 33 -2.14 39.32 -5.78
CA ALA A 33 -1.45 38.56 -4.74
C ALA A 33 0.06 38.45 -5.02
N THR A 34 0.62 39.38 -5.81
CA THR A 34 2.06 39.42 -6.08
C THR A 34 2.87 39.55 -4.79
N PRO A 35 3.97 38.80 -4.61
CA PRO A 35 4.81 38.93 -3.42
C PRO A 35 5.35 40.35 -3.23
N PHE A 36 5.46 40.79 -1.97
CA PHE A 36 6.02 42.09 -1.56
C PHE A 36 5.24 43.35 -1.99
N THR A 37 3.95 43.19 -2.33
CA THR A 37 3.04 44.33 -2.56
C THR A 37 2.69 45.04 -1.24
N ARG A 38 2.29 46.32 -1.34
CA ARG A 38 1.87 47.15 -0.20
C ARG A 38 0.53 46.75 0.43
N VAL A 39 -0.25 45.87 -0.20
CA VAL A 39 -1.58 45.47 0.29
C VAL A 39 -1.43 44.61 1.54
N THR A 40 -2.05 45.04 2.64
CA THR A 40 -2.01 44.30 3.92
C THR A 40 -3.31 43.54 4.19
N VAL A 41 -3.25 42.53 5.05
CA VAL A 41 -4.44 41.78 5.51
C VAL A 41 -5.47 42.70 6.16
N LYS A 42 -5.03 43.78 6.81
CA LYS A 42 -5.92 44.77 7.42
C LYS A 42 -6.74 45.51 6.37
N ASP A 43 -6.13 45.86 5.23
CA ASP A 43 -6.81 46.54 4.12
C ASP A 43 -7.85 45.62 3.45
N ILE A 44 -7.53 44.32 3.33
CA ILE A 44 -8.49 43.32 2.83
C ILE A 44 -9.66 43.18 3.83
N SER A 45 -9.35 43.15 5.12
CA SER A 45 -10.34 42.99 6.19
C SER A 45 -11.28 44.19 6.32
N SER A 46 -10.79 45.41 6.12
CA SER A 46 -11.64 46.62 6.12
C SER A 46 -12.56 46.64 4.91
N ARG A 47 -12.04 46.39 3.70
CA ARG A 47 -12.86 46.32 2.48
C ARG A 47 -13.96 45.28 2.58
N LEU A 48 -13.66 44.10 3.13
CA LEU A 48 -14.67 43.06 3.36
C LEU A 48 -15.77 43.52 4.32
N HIS A 49 -15.41 44.32 5.32
CA HIS A 49 -16.36 44.87 6.28
C HIS A 49 -17.25 45.96 5.69
N ASP A 50 -16.69 46.81 4.84
CA ASP A 50 -17.44 47.84 4.10
C ASP A 50 -18.51 47.22 3.20
N MET A 51 -18.31 45.97 2.76
CA MET A 51 -19.26 45.17 1.98
C MET A 51 -20.30 44.43 2.84
N GLY A 52 -20.35 44.68 4.15
CA GLY A 52 -21.33 44.08 5.06
C GLY A 52 -20.96 42.68 5.58
N PHE A 53 -19.75 42.19 5.29
CA PHE A 53 -19.27 40.91 5.82
C PHE A 53 -18.46 41.09 7.11
N GLN A 54 -18.20 39.98 7.81
CA GLN A 54 -17.35 40.00 8.99
C GLN A 54 -15.88 40.18 8.58
N ARG A 55 -15.16 41.08 9.27
CA ARG A 55 -13.77 41.50 8.96
C ARG A 55 -12.79 40.37 8.67
N PHE A 56 -12.90 39.25 9.40
CA PHE A 56 -12.00 38.11 9.30
C PHE A 56 -12.58 36.95 8.47
N GLY A 57 -13.64 37.18 7.68
CA GLY A 57 -14.25 36.16 6.83
C GLY A 57 -15.04 35.06 7.56
N ASN A 58 -15.26 35.20 8.87
CA ASN A 58 -16.01 34.25 9.69
C ASN A 58 -17.52 34.50 9.60
N GLU A 59 -18.27 33.50 9.17
CA GLU A 59 -19.71 33.58 8.95
C GLU A 59 -20.49 32.63 9.86
N LYS A 60 -21.77 32.97 10.11
CA LYS A 60 -22.68 32.10 10.84
C LYS A 60 -23.26 31.06 9.88
N VAL A 61 -22.86 29.81 10.04
CA VAL A 61 -23.33 28.69 9.22
C VAL A 61 -24.39 27.91 9.98
N TRP A 62 -25.36 27.36 9.24
CA TRP A 62 -26.44 26.55 9.77
C TRP A 62 -26.20 25.08 9.43
N ASN A 63 -26.56 24.19 10.35
CA ASN A 63 -26.47 22.76 10.11
C ASN A 63 -27.57 22.33 9.13
N GLY A 64 -27.18 21.88 7.94
CA GLY A 64 -28.11 21.45 6.89
C GLY A 64 -28.98 20.23 7.26
N HIS A 65 -28.59 19.43 8.25
CA HIS A 65 -29.39 18.30 8.70
C HIS A 65 -30.45 18.67 9.75
N THR A 66 -30.09 19.54 10.71
CA THR A 66 -30.97 19.85 11.86
C THR A 66 -31.64 21.21 11.78
N GLY A 67 -31.20 22.08 10.87
CA GLY A 67 -31.68 23.46 10.77
C GLY A 67 -31.25 24.37 11.93
N ARG A 68 -30.39 23.90 12.85
CA ARG A 68 -29.89 24.71 13.97
C ARG A 68 -28.63 25.48 13.58
N PRO A 69 -28.41 26.69 14.11
CA PRO A 69 -27.17 27.42 13.84
C PRO A 69 -26.00 26.73 14.54
N LEU A 70 -24.84 26.70 13.90
CA LEU A 70 -23.61 26.26 14.56
C LEU A 70 -23.20 27.29 15.62
N THR A 71 -22.70 26.81 16.77
CA THR A 71 -22.27 27.67 17.89
C THR A 71 -21.12 28.58 17.49
N ASN A 72 -20.18 28.06 16.69
CA ASN A 72 -19.00 28.78 16.23
C ASN A 72 -19.21 29.33 14.82
N LYS A 73 -18.66 30.51 14.57
CA LYS A 73 -18.57 31.07 13.22
C LYS A 73 -17.52 30.30 12.43
N ILE A 74 -17.80 30.02 11.17
CA ILE A 74 -16.95 29.24 10.28
C ILE A 74 -16.27 30.18 9.29
N PHE A 75 -14.97 29.98 9.08
CA PHE A 75 -14.20 30.72 8.10
C PHE A 75 -14.48 30.18 6.69
N VAL A 76 -15.08 30.99 5.82
CA VAL A 76 -15.54 30.58 4.47
C VAL A 76 -15.18 31.63 3.43
N GLY A 77 -14.67 31.17 2.28
CA GLY A 77 -14.36 31.99 1.11
C GLY A 77 -13.88 31.14 -0.06
N PRO A 78 -13.80 31.72 -1.26
CA PRO A 78 -13.31 31.03 -2.45
C PRO A 78 -11.79 30.87 -2.40
N VAL A 79 -11.29 29.69 -2.78
CA VAL A 79 -9.87 29.34 -2.84
C VAL A 79 -9.63 28.58 -4.14
N TYR A 80 -8.50 28.82 -4.79
CA TYR A 80 -8.17 28.15 -6.04
C TYR A 80 -7.59 26.75 -5.79
N TYR A 81 -8.42 25.73 -5.95
CA TYR A 81 -7.99 24.33 -5.83
C TYR A 81 -7.54 23.74 -7.17
N GLN A 82 -6.45 22.97 -7.13
CA GLN A 82 -5.96 22.22 -8.28
C GLN A 82 -6.31 20.73 -8.16
N ARG A 83 -6.80 20.13 -9.26
CA ARG A 83 -7.03 18.68 -9.35
C ARG A 83 -5.75 17.98 -9.80
N LEU A 84 -5.18 17.14 -8.94
CA LEU A 84 -3.99 16.35 -9.25
C LEU A 84 -4.34 15.10 -10.08
N LYS A 85 -3.37 14.60 -10.85
CA LYS A 85 -3.51 13.39 -11.69
C LYS A 85 -3.67 12.07 -10.92
N HIS A 86 -3.43 12.06 -9.61
CA HIS A 86 -3.42 10.84 -8.80
C HIS A 86 -4.85 10.38 -8.46
N MET A 87 -5.50 9.70 -9.40
CA MET A 87 -6.83 9.15 -9.20
C MET A 87 -6.78 7.79 -8.48
N VAL A 88 -7.81 7.50 -7.67
CA VAL A 88 -7.96 6.21 -6.98
C VAL A 88 -8.22 5.08 -7.99
N SER A 89 -8.95 5.36 -9.07
CA SER A 89 -9.20 4.43 -10.18
C SER A 89 -7.92 3.79 -10.73
N ASP A 90 -6.82 4.54 -10.70
CA ASP A 90 -5.53 4.13 -11.26
C ASP A 90 -4.69 3.34 -10.25
N LYS A 91 -5.05 3.39 -8.97
CA LYS A 91 -4.36 2.71 -7.87
C LYS A 91 -5.03 1.43 -7.40
N VAL A 92 -6.35 1.29 -7.60
CA VAL A 92 -7.09 0.10 -7.16
C VAL A 92 -6.61 -1.12 -7.96
N GLN A 93 -6.20 -2.16 -7.22
CA GLN A 93 -5.81 -3.46 -7.73
C GLN A 93 -6.22 -4.53 -6.72
N SER A 94 -6.73 -5.65 -7.22
CA SER A 94 -7.01 -6.82 -6.42
C SER A 94 -6.61 -8.07 -7.20
N ARG A 95 -6.23 -9.12 -6.48
CA ARG A 95 -5.83 -10.40 -7.07
C ARG A 95 -6.39 -11.52 -6.20
N SER A 96 -7.08 -12.47 -6.83
CA SER A 96 -7.52 -13.72 -6.20
C SER A 96 -6.54 -14.85 -6.55
N ARG A 97 -6.55 -15.31 -7.80
CA ARG A 97 -5.54 -16.16 -8.44
C ARG A 97 -5.20 -15.55 -9.78
N GLY A 98 -3.95 -15.67 -10.21
CA GLY A 98 -3.47 -15.03 -11.42
C GLY A 98 -2.18 -15.67 -11.92
N PRO A 99 -1.55 -15.10 -12.95
CA PRO A 99 -0.33 -15.64 -13.52
C PRO A 99 0.80 -15.67 -12.48
N VAL A 100 1.70 -16.64 -12.67
CA VAL A 100 2.90 -16.84 -11.87
C VAL A 100 4.14 -16.72 -12.74
N GLN A 101 5.25 -16.31 -12.15
CA GLN A 101 6.54 -16.26 -12.82
C GLN A 101 7.05 -17.68 -13.11
N THR A 102 7.63 -17.89 -14.29
CA THR A 102 8.05 -19.23 -14.75
C THR A 102 9.14 -19.85 -13.86
N LEU A 103 10.13 -19.06 -13.43
CA LEU A 103 11.27 -19.56 -12.67
C LEU A 103 10.86 -19.97 -11.25
N VAL A 104 10.29 -19.05 -10.48
CA VAL A 104 10.01 -19.22 -9.04
C VAL A 104 8.60 -19.70 -8.74
N ARG A 105 7.69 -19.70 -9.72
CA ARG A 105 6.26 -20.02 -9.56
C ARG A 105 5.50 -19.13 -8.55
N GLN A 106 6.06 -17.98 -8.22
CA GLN A 106 5.42 -16.96 -7.38
C GLN A 106 4.58 -15.99 -8.23
N PRO A 107 3.60 -15.29 -7.63
CA PRO A 107 2.86 -14.21 -8.27
C PRO A 107 3.72 -13.22 -9.08
N THR A 108 3.24 -12.81 -10.25
CA THR A 108 3.79 -11.70 -11.03
C THR A 108 3.71 -10.37 -10.27
N GLU A 109 4.48 -9.37 -10.69
CA GLU A 109 4.43 -8.01 -10.17
C GLU A 109 3.67 -7.06 -11.10
N GLY A 110 3.10 -5.99 -10.52
CA GLY A 110 2.49 -4.89 -11.26
C GLY A 110 1.03 -5.12 -11.68
N ARG A 111 0.25 -4.04 -11.72
CA ARG A 111 -1.18 -4.07 -12.06
C ARG A 111 -1.46 -4.62 -13.46
N ALA A 112 -0.66 -4.21 -14.44
CA ALA A 112 -0.84 -4.62 -15.84
C ALA A 112 -0.66 -6.13 -16.07
N LYS A 113 0.04 -6.82 -15.17
CA LYS A 113 0.29 -8.28 -15.22
C LYS A 113 -0.53 -9.05 -14.20
N GLU A 114 -1.59 -8.44 -13.67
CA GLU A 114 -2.43 -9.00 -12.61
C GLU A 114 -1.60 -9.47 -11.40
N GLY A 115 -0.58 -8.69 -11.08
CA GLY A 115 0.41 -9.04 -10.08
C GLY A 115 -0.15 -9.10 -8.66
N GLY A 116 0.55 -9.83 -7.80
CA GLY A 116 0.28 -9.86 -6.36
C GLY A 116 0.94 -8.71 -5.62
N LEU A 117 0.50 -8.46 -4.39
CA LEU A 117 1.25 -7.65 -3.44
C LEU A 117 2.40 -8.47 -2.87
N ARG A 118 3.53 -7.81 -2.64
CA ARG A 118 4.67 -8.42 -1.98
C ARG A 118 4.41 -8.46 -0.47
N PHE A 119 4.40 -9.65 0.11
CA PHE A 119 4.50 -9.83 1.54
C PHE A 119 5.98 -9.92 1.90
N GLY A 120 6.52 -8.83 2.42
CA GLY A 120 7.95 -8.66 2.66
C GLY A 120 8.40 -9.11 4.03
N GLU A 121 9.62 -8.71 4.36
CA GLU A 121 10.26 -9.05 5.62
C GLU A 121 9.60 -8.36 6.82
N MET A 122 9.29 -7.07 6.69
CA MET A 122 8.63 -6.33 7.76
C MET A 122 7.22 -6.84 8.02
N GLU A 123 6.48 -7.22 6.97
CA GLU A 123 5.16 -7.83 7.12
C GLU A 123 5.23 -9.19 7.81
N ARG A 124 6.24 -10.02 7.48
CA ARG A 124 6.52 -11.27 8.19
C ARG A 124 6.76 -11.01 9.68
N ASP A 125 7.64 -10.08 10.00
CA ASP A 125 8.05 -9.80 11.39
C ASP A 125 6.89 -9.23 12.21
N CYS A 126 6.01 -8.43 11.60
CA CYS A 126 4.77 -7.97 12.21
C CYS A 126 3.85 -9.14 12.59
N ILE A 127 3.68 -10.13 11.71
CA ILE A 127 2.85 -11.30 12.03
C ILE A 127 3.50 -12.19 13.10
N ILE A 128 4.83 -12.28 13.11
CA ILE A 128 5.58 -12.98 14.16
C ILE A 128 5.37 -12.32 15.52
N SER A 129 5.43 -10.98 15.61
CA SER A 129 5.22 -10.26 16.88
C SER A 129 3.80 -10.43 17.43
N HIS A 130 2.81 -10.60 16.55
CA HIS A 130 1.44 -10.97 16.94
C HIS A 130 1.28 -12.45 17.33
N GLY A 131 2.27 -13.31 17.11
CA GLY A 131 2.21 -14.75 17.43
C GLY A 131 1.30 -15.56 16.51
N ALA A 132 0.92 -15.02 15.34
CA ALA A 132 -0.05 -15.64 14.43
C ALA A 132 0.62 -16.64 13.46
N ALA A 133 1.21 -17.70 14.00
CA ALA A 133 2.03 -18.66 13.24
C ALA A 133 1.27 -19.35 12.08
N LYS A 134 -0.01 -19.69 12.27
CA LYS A 134 -0.82 -20.33 11.21
C LYS A 134 -1.06 -19.38 10.04
N PHE A 135 -1.34 -18.11 10.33
CA PHE A 135 -1.53 -17.07 9.31
C PHE A 135 -0.22 -16.80 8.56
N LEU A 136 0.91 -16.81 9.28
CA LEU A 136 2.23 -16.66 8.67
C LEU A 136 2.49 -17.78 7.65
N LYS A 137 2.22 -19.04 8.03
CA LYS A 137 2.34 -20.19 7.13
C LYS A 137 1.41 -20.04 5.92
N GLU A 138 0.14 -19.68 6.14
CA GLU A 138 -0.81 -19.49 5.05
C GLU A 138 -0.31 -18.48 4.02
N ARG A 139 0.18 -17.32 4.49
CA ARG A 139 0.61 -16.22 3.62
C ARG A 139 1.91 -16.51 2.87
N LEU A 140 2.91 -17.08 3.55
CA LEU A 140 4.23 -17.33 2.95
C LEU A 140 4.29 -18.65 2.17
N PHE A 141 3.43 -19.62 2.47
CA PHE A 141 3.49 -20.94 1.86
C PHE A 141 2.22 -21.28 1.05
N ASP A 142 1.05 -21.35 1.68
CA ASP A 142 -0.16 -21.89 1.04
C ASP A 142 -0.69 -20.98 -0.10
N VAL A 143 -0.57 -19.66 0.05
CA VAL A 143 -1.08 -18.66 -0.91
C VAL A 143 -0.04 -18.24 -1.97
N SER A 144 1.23 -18.62 -1.80
CA SER A 144 2.33 -18.23 -2.71
C SER A 144 2.69 -19.38 -3.66
N ASP A 145 3.49 -20.35 -3.19
CA ASP A 145 4.18 -21.31 -4.04
C ASP A 145 4.26 -22.70 -3.37
N ALA A 146 3.14 -23.15 -2.79
CA ALA A 146 3.02 -24.47 -2.20
C ALA A 146 3.38 -25.57 -3.23
N HIS A 147 4.42 -26.35 -2.92
CA HIS A 147 4.90 -27.42 -3.79
C HIS A 147 5.16 -28.71 -3.00
N ARG A 148 5.03 -29.85 -3.69
CA ARG A 148 5.26 -31.19 -3.14
C ARG A 148 6.51 -31.76 -3.78
N VAL A 149 7.42 -32.28 -2.96
CA VAL A 149 8.68 -32.87 -3.40
C VAL A 149 8.86 -34.24 -2.74
N HIS A 150 9.52 -35.14 -3.44
CA HIS A 150 9.85 -36.48 -2.95
C HIS A 150 11.31 -36.52 -2.51
N VAL A 151 11.57 -37.01 -1.30
CA VAL A 151 12.88 -37.03 -0.66
C VAL A 151 13.18 -38.45 -0.18
N CYS A 152 14.42 -38.88 -0.33
CA CYS A 152 14.87 -40.17 0.19
C CYS A 152 15.14 -40.08 1.70
N ASP A 153 14.59 -41.01 2.48
CA ASP A 153 14.69 -41.04 3.94
C ASP A 153 16.14 -41.28 4.42
N LYS A 154 16.96 -41.98 3.61
CA LYS A 154 18.35 -42.32 3.98
C LYS A 154 19.36 -41.22 3.65
N CYS A 155 19.29 -40.65 2.44
CA CYS A 155 20.27 -39.66 1.99
C CYS A 155 19.80 -38.21 2.11
N GLY A 156 18.51 -37.97 2.31
CA GLY A 156 17.93 -36.64 2.45
C GLY A 156 17.93 -35.80 1.16
N LEU A 157 18.23 -36.41 0.01
CA LEU A 157 18.21 -35.73 -1.29
C LEU A 157 16.89 -35.97 -2.02
N PHE A 158 16.61 -35.09 -2.98
CA PHE A 158 15.46 -35.24 -3.85
C PHE A 158 15.54 -36.54 -4.64
N ALA A 159 14.45 -37.33 -4.56
CA ALA A 159 14.27 -38.55 -5.31
C ALA A 159 13.52 -38.27 -6.62
N ILE A 160 13.74 -39.13 -7.63
CA ILE A 160 13.03 -39.07 -8.89
C ILE A 160 11.73 -39.84 -8.71
N ALA A 161 10.60 -39.14 -8.78
CA ALA A 161 9.28 -39.73 -8.73
C ALA A 161 8.66 -39.76 -10.13
N ARG A 162 8.33 -40.95 -10.65
CA ARG A 162 7.52 -41.11 -11.85
C ARG A 162 6.10 -41.46 -11.44
N LEU A 163 5.31 -40.42 -11.15
CA LEU A 163 3.94 -40.55 -10.63
C LEU A 163 3.01 -41.37 -11.53
N SER A 164 3.21 -41.38 -12.85
CA SER A 164 2.39 -42.15 -13.79
C SER A 164 2.55 -43.68 -13.66
N LYS A 165 3.71 -44.13 -13.16
CA LYS A 165 4.02 -45.55 -12.94
C LYS A 165 4.13 -45.90 -11.46
N ASP A 166 3.88 -44.92 -10.59
CA ASP A 166 4.09 -44.99 -9.15
C ASP A 166 5.46 -45.56 -8.73
N THR A 167 6.50 -45.24 -9.50
CA THR A 167 7.87 -45.68 -9.21
C THR A 167 8.71 -44.52 -8.66
N TYR A 168 9.41 -44.77 -7.55
CA TYR A 168 10.28 -43.81 -6.89
C TYR A 168 11.71 -44.34 -6.87
N GLU A 169 12.66 -43.53 -7.34
CA GLU A 169 14.06 -43.94 -7.46
C GLU A 169 14.99 -42.88 -6.85
N CYS A 170 15.89 -43.31 -5.97
CA CYS A 170 17.00 -42.49 -5.50
C CYS A 170 18.27 -42.93 -6.21
N LYS A 171 18.95 -42.01 -6.91
CA LYS A 171 20.19 -42.33 -7.65
C LYS A 171 21.35 -42.82 -6.76
N ILE A 172 21.38 -42.38 -5.50
CA ILE A 172 22.46 -42.72 -4.56
C ILE A 172 22.17 -44.03 -3.84
N CYS A 173 20.98 -44.14 -3.24
CA CYS A 173 20.60 -45.28 -2.40
C CYS A 173 19.94 -46.42 -3.20
N LYS A 174 19.59 -46.20 -4.46
CA LYS A 174 18.92 -47.16 -5.36
C LYS A 174 17.72 -47.83 -4.66
N ASP A 175 17.63 -49.15 -4.75
CA ASP A 175 16.52 -49.95 -4.21
C ASP A 175 16.45 -49.97 -2.68
N ALA A 176 17.53 -49.55 -2.00
CA ALA A 176 17.54 -49.45 -0.54
C ALA A 176 16.86 -48.17 -0.02
N ALA A 177 16.37 -47.30 -0.92
CA ALA A 177 15.78 -46.01 -0.58
C ALA A 177 14.27 -46.12 -0.30
N ARG A 178 13.86 -45.76 0.92
CA ARG A 178 12.48 -45.38 1.18
C ARG A 178 12.31 -43.90 0.85
N VAL A 179 11.22 -43.55 0.18
CA VAL A 179 10.96 -42.19 -0.31
C VAL A 179 9.70 -41.65 0.35
N SER A 180 9.83 -40.47 0.95
CA SER A 180 8.73 -39.74 1.60
C SER A 180 8.37 -38.49 0.80
N GLN A 181 7.10 -38.10 0.85
CA GLN A 181 6.61 -36.87 0.23
C GLN A 181 6.52 -35.75 1.26
N ILE A 182 7.06 -34.58 0.91
CA ILE A 182 7.09 -33.39 1.77
C ILE A 182 6.51 -32.20 1.01
N CYS A 183 5.83 -31.33 1.75
CA CYS A 183 5.34 -30.04 1.26
C CYS A 183 6.34 -28.94 1.64
N LEU A 184 6.88 -28.23 0.66
CA LEU A 184 7.84 -27.13 0.85
C LEU A 184 7.64 -26.06 -0.23
N PRO A 185 7.96 -24.77 0.05
CA PRO A 185 7.82 -23.71 -0.95
C PRO A 185 8.68 -24.03 -2.19
N TYR A 186 8.17 -23.76 -3.39
CA TYR A 186 8.94 -23.94 -4.62
C TYR A 186 10.24 -23.13 -4.61
N ALA A 187 10.23 -21.92 -4.04
CA ALA A 187 11.43 -21.11 -3.87
C ALA A 187 12.50 -21.83 -3.01
N CYS A 188 12.09 -22.56 -1.97
CA CYS A 188 13.01 -23.36 -1.15
C CYS A 188 13.60 -24.53 -1.94
N LYS A 189 12.79 -25.20 -2.77
CA LYS A 189 13.30 -26.22 -3.71
C LYS A 189 14.37 -25.64 -4.63
N LEU A 190 14.11 -24.48 -5.21
CA LEU A 190 15.03 -23.80 -6.14
C LEU A 190 16.33 -23.44 -5.43
N MET A 191 16.27 -22.86 -4.23
CA MET A 191 17.45 -22.57 -3.41
C MET A 191 18.29 -23.83 -3.15
N ILE A 192 17.65 -24.95 -2.81
CA ILE A 192 18.34 -26.23 -2.61
C ILE A 192 19.05 -26.68 -3.90
N GLN A 193 18.41 -26.51 -5.07
CA GLN A 193 19.01 -26.84 -6.36
C GLN A 193 20.20 -25.93 -6.68
N GLU A 194 20.11 -24.63 -6.39
CA GLU A 194 21.22 -23.68 -6.55
C GLU A 194 22.42 -24.05 -5.66
N LEU A 195 22.19 -24.43 -4.40
CA LEU A 195 23.25 -24.95 -3.52
C LEU A 195 23.92 -26.21 -4.10
N MET A 196 23.13 -27.14 -4.65
CA MET A 196 23.66 -28.35 -5.31
C MET A 196 24.54 -28.02 -6.51
N THR A 197 24.22 -26.98 -7.29
CA THR A 197 25.09 -26.55 -8.41
C THR A 197 26.43 -26.00 -7.95
N MET A 198 26.52 -25.51 -6.71
CA MET A 198 27.76 -25.04 -6.08
C MET A 198 28.52 -26.17 -5.34
N ASN A 199 28.18 -27.44 -5.60
CA ASN A 199 28.72 -28.61 -4.89
C ASN A 199 28.44 -28.63 -3.38
N ILE A 200 27.47 -27.84 -2.91
CA ILE A 200 26.96 -27.94 -1.55
C ILE A 200 25.84 -28.97 -1.55
N LEU A 201 25.91 -29.98 -0.67
CA LEU A 201 24.95 -31.07 -0.64
C LEU A 201 24.00 -30.95 0.56
N PRO A 202 22.93 -30.12 0.48
CA PRO A 202 21.95 -29.98 1.55
C PRO A 202 21.13 -31.27 1.69
N ARG A 203 21.26 -31.95 2.83
CA ARG A 203 20.48 -33.15 3.16
C ARG A 203 19.31 -32.78 4.05
N LEU A 204 18.10 -33.15 3.64
CA LEU A 204 16.88 -33.01 4.43
C LEU A 204 16.77 -34.22 5.35
N THR A 205 16.88 -34.00 6.66
CA THR A 205 16.67 -35.06 7.66
C THR A 205 15.18 -35.20 7.94
N LEU A 206 14.65 -36.37 7.59
CA LEU A 206 13.27 -36.74 7.89
C LEU A 206 13.29 -37.54 9.18
N VAL A 207 12.47 -37.10 10.14
CA VAL A 207 12.25 -37.80 11.40
C VAL A 207 11.06 -38.73 11.22
#